data_AF-A0A7J8YKN4-F1
#
_entry.id   AF-A0A7J8YKN4-F1
#
_cell.length_a   1.000
_cell.length_b   1.000
_cell.length_c   1.000
_cell.angle_alpha   90.00
_cell.angle_beta   90.00
_cell.angle_gamma   90.00
#
_symmetry.space_group_name_H-M   'P 1'
#
loop_
_entity.id
_entity.type
_entity.pdbx_description
1 polymer ?
#
loop_
_entity_poly.entity_id
_entity_poly.type
_entity_poly.pdbx_seq_one_letter_code
_entity_poly.pdbx_strand_id
1 'polypeptide(L)'
;MQTLKSSSIFSSFRLLKPNSFIVIQYFSASSVTAAPNPPLFNYLVKDLNFDEIQAFSISNRFRKVKSLEKTQSAVNFLQSLGFSNAQIASSARLAPQILFADVENVLRPKIKFFQDLGLMEPHIPKFFSMNSTLLTCSLDKKLIPSVQLLKKALGNNNEDLFKVFSRCNGFIARDSILKLSRNIEYLESCGIVGSQLSMLLRRQPRIFRLRESTLRNLVSWALDRGFSTDSRMLVHAIHTMNCLSEKTFKKKWELLKSCGFSENDCATMFRKAPGLFRVSEEKLKLGIEFFINAAKFNKDVVASHPFLLMYSLEDRVIPRYRVMQIIKSKRLLKKDRSFLYILDQTEIEFLEFISRFTDDVEELLIAYKAHLFPTSSSSEEAT
;
A
#
# COMPACT_ATOMS: atom_id res chain seq x y z
N MET A 1 11.43 -25.36 40.55
CA MET A 1 12.52 -25.77 39.65
C MET A 1 11.96 -26.67 38.56
N GLN A 2 11.62 -26.09 37.41
CA GLN A 2 11.54 -26.80 36.12
C GLN A 2 11.72 -25.71 35.06
N THR A 3 12.82 -25.84 34.34
CA THR A 3 13.40 -24.89 33.40
C THR A 3 12.65 -24.92 32.07
N LEU A 4 12.05 -23.79 31.70
CA LEU A 4 11.50 -23.57 30.36
C LEU A 4 12.65 -23.32 29.39
N LYS A 5 12.91 -24.31 28.54
CA LYS A 5 13.86 -24.22 27.41
C LYS A 5 13.39 -23.15 26.42
N SER A 6 14.25 -22.17 26.16
CA SER A 6 14.09 -21.22 25.06
C SER A 6 14.41 -21.91 23.74
N SER A 7 13.46 -21.94 22.81
CA SER A 7 13.73 -22.29 21.41
C SER A 7 13.77 -21.00 20.59
N SER A 8 14.96 -20.73 20.05
CA SER A 8 15.22 -19.68 19.08
C SER A 8 14.48 -19.99 17.77
N ILE A 9 13.51 -19.14 17.39
CA ILE A 9 12.92 -19.13 16.05
C ILE A 9 12.88 -17.69 15.57
N PHE A 10 14.05 -17.14 15.23
CA PHE A 10 14.16 -15.91 14.47
C PHE A 10 15.14 -16.13 13.33
N SER A 11 14.63 -16.67 12.22
CA SER A 11 15.31 -16.58 10.94
C SER A 11 14.28 -16.48 9.80
N SER A 12 14.59 -15.59 8.85
CA SER A 12 13.93 -15.36 7.57
C SER A 12 12.67 -14.46 7.52
N PHE A 13 12.89 -13.15 7.64
CA PHE A 13 12.02 -12.15 7.02
C PHE A 13 12.08 -12.28 5.49
N ARG A 14 11.09 -12.94 4.88
CA ARG A 14 10.81 -12.75 3.45
C ARG A 14 9.83 -11.60 3.28
N LEU A 15 10.31 -10.52 2.69
CA LEU A 15 9.48 -9.45 2.15
C LEU A 15 8.50 -10.05 1.14
N LEU A 16 7.22 -10.11 1.52
CA LEU A 16 6.13 -10.41 0.61
C LEU A 16 6.10 -9.33 -0.48
N LYS A 17 6.55 -9.71 -1.68
CA LYS A 17 6.46 -8.89 -2.89
C LYS A 17 5.00 -8.46 -3.10
N PRO A 18 4.73 -7.19 -3.46
CA PRO A 18 3.38 -6.77 -3.80
C PRO A 18 2.90 -7.55 -5.03
N ASN A 19 1.69 -8.08 -4.89
CA ASN A 19 0.96 -8.94 -5.83
C ASN A 19 1.16 -8.56 -7.30
N SER A 20 1.46 -9.59 -8.08
CA SER A 20 1.57 -9.64 -9.53
C SER A 20 0.49 -8.81 -10.22
N PHE A 21 0.93 -7.88 -11.08
CA PHE A 21 0.07 -7.24 -12.06
C PHE A 21 -0.45 -8.32 -13.01
N ILE A 22 -1.72 -8.70 -12.90
CA ILE A 22 -2.40 -9.46 -13.96
C ILE A 22 -2.57 -8.49 -15.13
N VAL A 23 -1.65 -8.57 -16.08
CA VAL A 23 -1.80 -7.99 -17.41
C VAL A 23 -2.82 -8.86 -18.13
N ILE A 24 -4.00 -8.32 -18.41
CA ILE A 24 -4.94 -8.95 -19.34
C ILE A 24 -4.30 -8.84 -20.72
N GLN A 25 -3.59 -9.90 -21.13
CA GLN A 25 -3.15 -10.06 -22.52
C GLN A 25 -4.39 -10.33 -23.37
N TYR A 26 -4.83 -9.33 -24.12
CA TYR A 26 -5.72 -9.56 -25.25
C TYR A 26 -4.89 -10.26 -26.34
N PHE A 27 -4.87 -11.59 -26.32
CA PHE A 27 -4.40 -12.38 -27.45
C PHE A 27 -5.51 -12.38 -28.50
N SER A 28 -5.40 -11.50 -29.49
CA SER A 28 -5.99 -11.78 -30.79
C SER A 28 -5.05 -12.75 -31.50
N ALA A 29 -5.43 -14.02 -31.54
CA ALA A 29 -4.77 -15.02 -32.36
C ALA A 29 -5.01 -14.66 -33.83
N SER A 30 -3.99 -14.17 -34.52
CA SER A 30 -3.95 -14.12 -35.97
C SER A 30 -2.68 -14.83 -36.40
N SER A 31 -2.87 -16.04 -36.95
CA SER A 31 -1.85 -16.85 -37.58
C SER A 31 -1.32 -16.14 -38.83
N VAL A 32 -0.13 -15.54 -38.73
CA VAL A 32 0.75 -15.29 -39.87
C VAL A 32 2.19 -15.48 -39.39
N THR A 33 2.87 -16.47 -39.95
CA THR A 33 4.31 -16.65 -39.91
C THR A 33 5.01 -15.48 -40.61
N ALA A 34 5.19 -14.36 -39.91
CA ALA A 34 5.91 -13.20 -40.43
C ALA A 34 7.13 -12.90 -39.55
N ALA A 35 8.28 -12.75 -40.20
CA ALA A 35 9.56 -12.44 -39.56
C ALA A 35 9.56 -11.01 -38.96
N PRO A 36 10.29 -10.79 -37.85
CA PRO A 36 10.40 -9.47 -37.20
C PRO A 36 11.10 -8.48 -38.12
N ASN A 37 10.85 -7.17 -37.93
CA ASN A 37 11.62 -6.11 -38.57
C ASN A 37 13.07 -6.16 -38.07
N PRO A 38 14.06 -6.59 -38.88
CA PRO A 38 15.40 -6.85 -38.37
C PRO A 38 16.14 -5.59 -37.89
N PRO A 39 16.06 -4.43 -38.58
CA PRO A 39 16.65 -3.18 -38.07
C PRO A 39 16.13 -2.78 -36.69
N LEU A 40 14.80 -2.78 -36.50
CA LEU A 40 14.19 -2.43 -35.22
C LEU A 40 14.55 -3.45 -34.13
N PHE A 41 14.53 -4.74 -34.45
CA PHE A 41 14.91 -5.79 -33.50
C PHE A 41 16.35 -5.62 -33.02
N ASN A 42 17.29 -5.44 -33.95
CA ASN A 42 18.70 -5.27 -33.63
C ASN A 42 18.94 -4.03 -32.77
N TYR A 43 18.28 -2.92 -33.08
CA TYR A 43 18.37 -1.70 -32.29
C TYR A 43 17.87 -1.89 -30.85
N LEU A 44 16.70 -2.51 -30.67
CA LEU A 44 16.14 -2.75 -29.34
C LEU A 44 17.05 -3.66 -28.49
N VAL A 45 17.62 -4.71 -29.08
CA VAL A 45 18.48 -5.66 -28.35
C VAL A 45 19.87 -5.08 -28.11
N LYS A 46 20.57 -4.61 -29.16
CA LYS A 46 21.99 -4.24 -29.08
C LYS A 46 22.22 -2.88 -28.46
N ASP A 47 21.39 -1.89 -28.80
CA ASP A 47 21.61 -0.51 -28.36
C ASP A 47 20.84 -0.19 -27.07
N LEU A 48 19.65 -0.78 -26.90
CA LEU A 48 18.79 -0.52 -25.74
C LEU A 48 18.73 -1.66 -24.72
N ASN A 49 19.44 -2.77 -24.94
CA ASN A 49 19.48 -3.93 -24.03
C ASN A 49 18.10 -4.49 -23.68
N PHE A 50 17.18 -4.51 -24.65
CA PHE A 50 15.89 -5.17 -24.47
C PHE A 50 16.09 -6.69 -24.46
N ASP A 51 15.27 -7.37 -23.66
CA ASP A 51 15.11 -8.82 -23.76
C ASP A 51 14.64 -9.22 -25.17
N GLU A 52 15.21 -10.30 -25.73
CA GLU A 52 14.94 -10.72 -27.10
C GLU A 52 13.46 -11.03 -27.35
N ILE A 53 12.75 -11.62 -26.38
CA ILE A 53 11.32 -11.93 -26.49
C ILE A 53 10.53 -10.61 -26.59
N GLN A 54 10.87 -9.65 -25.74
CA GLN A 54 10.27 -8.33 -25.77
C GLN A 54 10.57 -7.60 -27.10
N ALA A 55 11.82 -7.60 -27.55
CA ALA A 55 12.24 -6.97 -28.78
C ALA A 55 11.56 -7.60 -30.01
N PHE A 56 11.44 -8.92 -30.04
CA PHE A 56 10.71 -9.65 -31.08
C PHE A 56 9.24 -9.25 -31.11
N SER A 57 8.58 -9.23 -29.94
CA SER A 57 7.17 -8.85 -29.81
C SER A 57 6.91 -7.45 -30.36
N ILE A 58 7.75 -6.47 -29.99
CA ILE A 58 7.64 -5.09 -30.48
C ILE A 58 7.94 -5.01 -31.97
N SER A 59 9.02 -5.65 -32.44
CA SER A 59 9.44 -5.58 -33.84
C SER A 59 8.46 -6.24 -34.80
N ASN A 60 7.78 -7.30 -34.35
CA ASN A 60 6.69 -7.91 -35.09
C ASN A 60 5.43 -6.99 -35.12
N ARG A 61 5.06 -6.44 -33.96
CA ARG A 61 3.90 -5.52 -33.84
C ARG A 61 4.06 -4.26 -34.70
N PHE A 62 5.27 -3.72 -34.77
CA PHE A 62 5.61 -2.51 -35.52
C PHE A 62 6.41 -2.80 -36.79
N ARG A 63 6.14 -3.94 -37.45
CA ARG A 63 6.89 -4.39 -38.63
C ARG A 63 6.96 -3.38 -39.79
N LYS A 64 5.95 -2.52 -39.91
CA LYS A 64 5.83 -1.52 -41.00
C LYS A 64 6.73 -0.29 -40.82
N VAL A 65 7.44 -0.17 -39.69
CA VAL A 65 8.37 0.95 -39.44
C VAL A 65 9.55 0.84 -40.40
N LYS A 66 9.68 1.83 -41.30
CA LYS A 66 10.73 1.85 -42.34
C LYS A 66 12.01 2.56 -41.90
N SER A 67 11.90 3.47 -40.95
CA SER A 67 13.02 4.29 -40.44
C SER A 67 13.01 4.26 -38.91
N LEU A 68 14.21 4.22 -38.32
CA LEU A 68 14.41 4.27 -36.87
C LEU A 68 14.47 5.70 -36.32
N GLU A 69 14.45 6.74 -37.16
CA GLU A 69 14.61 8.14 -36.74
C GLU A 69 13.62 8.54 -35.63
N LYS A 70 12.33 8.22 -35.80
CA LYS A 70 11.31 8.52 -34.79
C LYS A 70 11.56 7.77 -33.49
N THR A 71 12.03 6.53 -33.60
CA THR A 71 12.36 5.71 -32.43
C THR A 71 13.57 6.22 -31.69
N GLN A 72 14.65 6.52 -32.42
CA GLN A 72 15.85 7.11 -31.86
C GLN A 72 15.54 8.48 -31.22
N SER A 73 14.74 9.32 -31.88
CA SER A 73 14.32 10.62 -31.35
C SER A 73 13.55 10.48 -30.04
N ALA A 74 12.56 9.59 -29.98
CA ALA A 74 11.79 9.33 -28.77
C ALA A 74 12.65 8.76 -27.64
N VAL A 75 13.56 7.83 -27.95
CA VAL A 75 14.49 7.24 -26.98
C VAL A 75 15.47 8.29 -26.44
N ASN A 76 16.10 9.08 -27.31
CA ASN A 76 17.02 10.14 -26.93
C ASN A 76 16.32 11.17 -26.03
N PHE A 77 15.07 11.53 -26.35
CA PHE A 77 14.28 12.42 -25.51
C PHE A 77 14.03 11.82 -24.12
N LEU A 78 13.63 10.54 -24.04
CA LEU A 78 13.45 9.87 -22.74
C LEU A 78 14.76 9.78 -21.95
N GLN A 79 15.89 9.49 -22.60
CA GLN A 79 17.21 9.50 -21.96
C GLN A 79 17.60 10.89 -21.46
N SER A 80 17.25 11.96 -22.20
CA SER A 80 17.48 13.35 -21.77
C SER A 80 16.69 13.72 -20.52
N LEU A 81 15.58 13.03 -20.24
CA LEU A 81 14.79 13.16 -19.00
C LEU A 81 15.30 12.25 -17.88
N GLY A 82 16.46 11.60 -18.07
CA GLY A 82 17.11 10.74 -17.09
C GLY A 82 16.66 9.27 -17.11
N PHE A 83 15.94 8.81 -18.14
CA PHE A 83 15.56 7.38 -18.21
C PHE A 83 16.75 6.51 -18.56
N SER A 84 16.93 5.41 -17.81
CA SER A 84 17.84 4.34 -18.22
C SER A 84 17.21 3.45 -19.31
N ASN A 85 18.04 2.76 -20.07
CA ASN A 85 17.59 1.77 -21.06
C ASN A 85 16.64 0.72 -20.46
N ALA A 86 16.91 0.28 -19.22
CA ALA A 86 16.03 -0.65 -18.50
C ALA A 86 14.64 -0.04 -18.19
N GLN A 87 14.59 1.25 -17.84
CA GLN A 87 13.31 1.95 -17.62
C GLN A 87 12.55 2.18 -18.92
N ILE A 88 13.25 2.45 -20.03
CA ILE A 88 12.66 2.55 -21.37
C ILE A 88 12.08 1.19 -21.78
N ALA A 89 12.82 0.10 -21.57
CA ALA A 89 12.34 -1.26 -21.81
C ALA A 89 11.09 -1.58 -20.97
N SER A 90 11.10 -1.27 -19.67
CA SER A 90 9.91 -1.43 -18.81
C SER A 90 8.72 -0.62 -19.32
N SER A 91 8.94 0.62 -19.72
CA SER A 91 7.89 1.51 -20.26
C SER A 91 7.29 0.94 -21.54
N ALA A 92 8.13 0.47 -22.46
CA ALA A 92 7.75 -0.10 -23.75
C ALA A 92 7.02 -1.45 -23.59
N ARG A 93 7.27 -2.20 -22.51
CA ARG A 93 6.53 -3.43 -22.21
C ARG A 93 5.05 -3.15 -21.98
N LEU A 94 4.74 -2.08 -21.25
CA LEU A 94 3.37 -1.66 -20.96
C LEU A 94 2.73 -0.90 -22.12
N ALA A 95 3.52 -0.11 -22.84
CA ALA A 95 3.02 0.80 -23.88
C ALA A 95 4.07 1.00 -24.99
N PRO A 96 4.24 0.03 -25.91
CA PRO A 96 5.34 0.08 -26.89
C PRO A 96 5.22 1.25 -27.88
N GLN A 97 4.03 1.82 -28.05
CA GLN A 97 3.78 3.00 -28.88
C GLN A 97 4.56 4.24 -28.43
N ILE A 98 5.05 4.32 -27.19
CA ILE A 98 5.91 5.44 -26.74
C ILE A 98 7.19 5.54 -27.57
N LEU A 99 7.71 4.40 -28.05
CA LEU A 99 8.95 4.34 -28.84
C LEU A 99 8.76 4.86 -30.26
N PHE A 100 7.54 5.24 -30.64
CA PHE A 100 7.23 5.74 -31.98
C PHE A 100 6.44 7.05 -31.91
N ALA A 101 6.32 7.62 -30.71
CA ALA A 101 5.59 8.85 -30.47
C ALA A 101 6.39 10.06 -30.93
N ASP A 102 5.68 11.06 -31.45
CA ASP A 102 6.29 12.33 -31.82
C ASP A 102 6.75 13.10 -30.57
N VAL A 103 8.01 13.52 -30.53
CA VAL A 103 8.58 14.14 -29.33
C VAL A 103 7.90 15.47 -29.04
N GLU A 104 7.80 16.35 -30.04
CA GLU A 104 7.35 17.73 -29.84
C GLU A 104 5.84 17.84 -29.66
N ASN A 105 5.06 17.05 -30.40
CA ASN A 105 3.60 17.15 -30.39
C ASN A 105 2.93 16.16 -29.42
N VAL A 106 3.61 15.09 -29.00
CA VAL A 106 2.98 14.02 -28.21
C VAL A 106 3.64 13.82 -26.86
N LEU A 107 4.97 13.72 -26.78
CA LEU A 107 5.66 13.44 -25.52
C LEU A 107 5.89 14.70 -24.69
N ARG A 108 6.51 15.74 -25.27
CA ARG A 108 6.84 17.00 -24.59
C ARG A 108 5.63 17.67 -23.93
N PRO A 109 4.46 17.80 -24.58
CA PRO A 109 3.30 18.44 -23.95
C PRO A 109 2.80 17.67 -22.72
N LYS A 110 2.89 16.33 -22.75
CA LYS A 110 2.51 15.50 -21.60
C LYS A 110 3.52 15.59 -20.46
N ILE A 111 4.82 15.57 -20.77
CA ILE A 111 5.85 15.76 -19.75
C ILE A 111 5.67 17.11 -19.07
N LYS A 112 5.49 18.18 -19.85
CA LYS A 112 5.21 19.52 -19.33
C LYS A 112 3.97 19.55 -18.45
N PHE A 113 2.87 18.94 -18.88
CA PHE A 113 1.66 18.85 -18.07
C PHE A 113 1.89 18.20 -16.69
N PHE A 114 2.68 17.13 -16.61
CA PHE A 114 3.01 16.50 -15.32
C PHE A 114 4.03 17.32 -14.51
N GLN A 115 4.94 18.04 -15.16
CA GLN A 115 5.83 19.00 -14.51
C GLN A 115 5.06 20.16 -13.89
N ASP A 116 4.06 20.71 -14.59
CA ASP A 116 3.17 21.76 -14.06
C ASP A 116 2.34 21.28 -12.85
N LEU A 117 2.16 19.96 -12.72
CA LEU A 117 1.56 19.32 -11.54
C LEU A 117 2.58 19.04 -10.41
N GLY A 118 3.85 19.37 -10.59
CA GLY A 118 4.91 19.21 -9.61
C GLY A 118 5.74 17.93 -9.74
N LEU A 119 5.62 17.16 -10.83
CA LEU A 119 6.49 16.01 -11.07
C LEU A 119 7.84 16.46 -11.63
N MET A 120 8.82 16.62 -10.75
CA MET A 120 10.17 17.08 -11.10
C MET A 120 11.17 15.92 -11.25
N GLU A 121 12.31 16.22 -11.86
CA GLU A 121 13.50 15.35 -11.79
C GLU A 121 14.03 15.27 -10.35
N PRO A 122 14.59 14.13 -9.91
CA PRO A 122 14.88 12.90 -10.68
C PRO A 122 13.71 11.88 -10.68
N HIS A 123 12.48 12.27 -10.32
CA HIS A 123 11.37 11.33 -10.14
C HIS A 123 10.63 10.95 -11.44
N ILE A 124 10.79 11.72 -12.51
CA ILE A 124 10.15 11.51 -13.82
C ILE A 124 10.36 10.07 -14.36
N PRO A 125 11.60 9.54 -14.46
CA PRO A 125 11.82 8.21 -15.03
C PRO A 125 11.15 7.09 -14.22
N LYS A 126 11.26 7.16 -12.89
CA LYS A 126 10.64 6.17 -12.00
C LYS A 126 9.12 6.20 -12.10
N PHE A 127 8.52 7.38 -12.18
CA PHE A 127 7.08 7.51 -12.29
C PHE A 127 6.55 6.95 -13.61
N PHE A 128 7.08 7.38 -14.75
CA PHE A 128 6.56 6.97 -16.06
C PHE A 128 6.94 5.54 -16.45
N SER A 129 8.04 4.97 -15.94
CA SER A 129 8.37 3.56 -16.19
C SER A 129 7.34 2.57 -15.63
N MET A 130 6.60 2.97 -14.60
CA MET A 130 5.47 2.22 -14.06
C MET A 130 4.11 2.65 -14.65
N ASN A 131 4.05 3.81 -15.29
CA ASN A 131 2.82 4.47 -15.72
C ASN A 131 2.87 4.93 -17.19
N SER A 132 3.54 4.19 -18.06
CA SER A 132 3.82 4.63 -19.44
C SER A 132 2.56 4.84 -20.29
N THR A 133 1.43 4.24 -19.90
CA THR A 133 0.12 4.49 -20.53
C THR A 133 -0.28 5.97 -20.48
N LEU A 134 0.18 6.72 -19.45
CA LEU A 134 0.01 8.17 -19.35
C LEU A 134 0.58 8.89 -20.56
N LEU A 135 1.70 8.43 -21.12
CA LEU A 135 2.36 9.10 -22.25
C LEU A 135 1.69 8.82 -23.60
N THR A 136 0.73 7.90 -23.63
CA THR A 136 0.14 7.38 -24.89
C THR A 136 -1.33 7.70 -25.08
N CYS A 137 -2.02 8.11 -24.01
CA CYS A 137 -3.39 8.57 -24.09
C CYS A 137 -3.47 10.03 -24.58
N SER A 138 -4.66 10.47 -25.01
CA SER A 138 -4.86 11.86 -25.41
C SER A 138 -4.73 12.80 -24.21
N LEU A 139 -3.95 13.87 -24.35
CA LEU A 139 -3.79 14.89 -23.33
C LEU A 139 -5.14 15.55 -23.01
N ASP A 140 -5.76 16.16 -24.02
CA ASP A 140 -6.96 16.98 -23.84
C ASP A 140 -8.22 16.15 -23.56
N LYS A 141 -8.38 15.02 -24.27
CA LYS A 141 -9.62 14.22 -24.18
C LYS A 141 -9.62 13.26 -22.99
N LYS A 142 -8.47 12.97 -22.38
CA LYS A 142 -8.37 11.95 -21.33
C LYS A 142 -7.56 12.39 -20.12
N LEU A 143 -6.29 12.78 -20.28
CA LEU A 143 -5.44 13.09 -19.13
C LEU A 143 -5.95 14.27 -18.32
N ILE A 144 -6.21 15.40 -18.98
CA ILE A 144 -6.64 16.63 -18.31
C ILE A 144 -7.95 16.38 -17.53
N PRO A 145 -9.03 15.85 -18.13
CA PRO A 145 -10.26 15.58 -17.40
C PRO A 145 -10.10 14.55 -16.26
N SER A 146 -9.34 13.46 -16.48
CA SER A 146 -9.05 12.47 -15.43
C SER A 146 -8.34 13.10 -14.24
N VAL A 147 -7.31 13.92 -14.50
CA VAL A 147 -6.55 14.60 -13.45
C VAL A 147 -7.41 15.60 -12.71
N GLN A 148 -8.22 16.40 -13.40
CA GLN A 148 -9.11 17.37 -12.76
C GLN A 148 -10.09 16.69 -11.80
N LEU A 149 -10.72 15.59 -12.23
CA LEU A 149 -11.63 14.82 -11.40
C LEU A 149 -10.93 14.22 -10.16
N LEU A 150 -9.76 13.60 -10.36
CA LEU A 150 -8.99 13.03 -9.26
C LEU A 150 -8.50 14.11 -8.29
N LYS A 151 -8.02 15.26 -8.79
CA LYS A 151 -7.60 16.39 -7.95
C LYS A 151 -8.74 16.90 -7.09
N LYS A 152 -9.93 17.07 -7.66
CA LYS A 152 -11.12 17.47 -6.89
C LYS A 152 -11.39 16.49 -5.75
N ALA A 153 -11.41 15.19 -6.04
CA ALA A 153 -11.65 14.14 -5.03
C ALA A 153 -10.53 14.02 -3.97
N LEU A 154 -9.30 14.40 -4.31
CA LEU A 154 -8.13 14.37 -3.42
C LEU A 154 -7.95 15.67 -2.61
N GLY A 155 -8.79 16.68 -2.79
CA GLY A 155 -8.60 17.98 -2.13
C GLY A 155 -7.41 18.76 -2.70
N ASN A 156 -7.17 18.66 -4.01
CA ASN A 156 -6.10 19.33 -4.76
C ASN A 156 -4.66 18.96 -4.35
N ASN A 157 -4.46 17.82 -3.70
CA ASN A 157 -3.13 17.30 -3.37
C ASN A 157 -2.50 16.55 -4.56
N ASN A 158 -1.50 17.15 -5.22
CA ASN A 158 -0.80 16.54 -6.36
C ASN A 158 0.11 15.36 -5.96
N GLU A 159 0.67 15.35 -4.74
CA GLU A 159 1.49 14.23 -4.27
C GLU A 159 0.65 12.94 -4.17
N ASP A 160 -0.55 13.07 -3.62
CA ASP A 160 -1.49 11.97 -3.53
C ASP A 160 -2.02 11.54 -4.91
N LEU A 161 -2.14 12.47 -5.86
CA LEU A 161 -2.46 12.14 -7.26
C LEU A 161 -1.40 11.21 -7.87
N PHE A 162 -0.11 11.49 -7.67
CA PHE A 162 0.96 10.62 -8.18
C PHE A 162 0.97 9.24 -7.49
N LYS A 163 0.64 9.17 -6.19
CA LYS A 163 0.45 7.90 -5.48
C LYS A 163 -0.71 7.10 -6.06
N VAL A 164 -1.82 7.76 -6.42
CA VAL A 164 -2.98 7.13 -7.05
C VAL A 164 -2.63 6.51 -8.39
N PHE A 165 -1.97 7.27 -9.28
CA PHE A 165 -1.51 6.74 -10.57
C PHE A 165 -0.57 5.54 -10.39
N SER A 166 0.43 5.67 -9.51
CA SER A 166 1.39 4.59 -9.24
C SER A 166 0.75 3.32 -8.68
N ARG A 167 -0.34 3.44 -7.91
CA ARG A 167 -1.09 2.28 -7.40
C ARG A 167 -2.05 1.71 -8.43
N CYS A 168 -2.51 2.51 -9.39
CA CYS A 168 -3.52 2.15 -10.36
C CYS A 168 -3.43 2.95 -11.66
N ASN A 169 -2.71 2.40 -12.64
CA ASN A 169 -2.55 2.97 -13.98
C ASN A 169 -3.82 2.95 -14.86
N GLY A 170 -4.93 2.39 -14.37
CA GLY A 170 -6.13 2.10 -15.16
C GLY A 170 -7.23 3.15 -15.13
N PHE A 171 -6.96 4.38 -14.66
CA PHE A 171 -7.93 5.48 -14.62
C PHE A 171 -8.10 6.25 -15.93
N ILE A 172 -7.38 5.86 -16.99
CA ILE A 172 -7.27 6.63 -18.25
C ILE A 172 -7.77 5.83 -19.47
N ALA A 173 -8.62 4.83 -19.23
CA ALA A 173 -9.41 4.21 -20.29
C ALA A 173 -10.56 5.15 -20.71
N ARG A 174 -11.18 4.90 -21.88
CA ARG A 174 -12.27 5.76 -22.38
C ARG A 174 -13.47 5.77 -21.42
N ASP A 175 -13.82 4.62 -20.85
CA ASP A 175 -14.97 4.48 -19.96
C ASP A 175 -14.65 4.76 -18.48
N SER A 176 -13.37 5.00 -18.14
CA SER A 176 -12.96 5.09 -16.74
C SER A 176 -13.32 6.41 -16.09
N ILE A 177 -13.41 7.52 -16.82
CA ILE A 177 -13.76 8.84 -16.24
C ILE A 177 -15.22 8.86 -15.81
N LEU A 178 -16.14 8.46 -16.69
CA LEU A 178 -17.57 8.39 -16.37
C LEU A 178 -17.81 7.42 -15.20
N LYS A 179 -17.14 6.26 -15.22
CA LYS A 179 -17.24 5.28 -14.15
C LYS A 179 -16.67 5.79 -12.82
N LEU A 180 -15.54 6.49 -12.87
CA LEU A 180 -14.93 7.13 -11.70
C LEU A 180 -15.88 8.18 -11.11
N SER A 181 -16.48 9.05 -11.94
CA SER A 181 -17.44 10.07 -11.50
C SER A 181 -18.64 9.44 -10.80
N ARG A 182 -19.30 8.47 -11.44
CA ARG A 182 -20.46 7.77 -10.85
C ARG A 182 -20.14 7.08 -9.53
N ASN A 183 -18.97 6.44 -9.43
CA ASN A 183 -18.54 5.79 -8.20
C ASN A 183 -18.19 6.79 -7.10
N ILE A 184 -17.64 7.96 -7.45
CA ILE A 184 -17.44 9.07 -6.50
C ILE A 184 -18.79 9.56 -5.99
N GLU A 185 -19.70 9.93 -6.89
CA GLU A 185 -21.05 10.43 -6.57
C GLU A 185 -21.81 9.44 -5.67
N TYR A 186 -21.72 8.14 -5.98
CA TYR A 186 -22.33 7.11 -5.16
C TYR A 186 -21.73 7.06 -3.74
N LEU A 187 -20.40 7.08 -3.61
CA LEU A 187 -19.76 7.08 -2.29
C LEU A 187 -20.08 8.35 -1.48
N GLU A 188 -20.15 9.49 -2.15
CA GLU A 188 -20.57 10.76 -1.54
C GLU A 188 -22.02 10.66 -1.02
N SER A 189 -22.94 10.08 -1.79
CA SER A 189 -24.32 9.82 -1.33
C SER A 189 -24.41 8.82 -0.17
N CYS A 190 -23.36 8.03 0.08
CA CYS A 190 -23.24 7.16 1.26
C CYS A 190 -22.56 7.86 2.45
N GLY A 191 -22.33 9.17 2.39
CA GLY A 191 -21.67 9.94 3.45
C GLY A 191 -20.13 9.93 3.39
N ILE A 192 -19.52 9.29 2.38
CA ILE A 192 -18.06 9.22 2.23
C ILE A 192 -17.59 10.40 1.39
N VAL A 193 -17.28 11.51 2.07
CA VAL A 193 -16.92 12.78 1.44
C VAL A 193 -15.54 13.27 1.88
N GLY A 194 -15.02 14.30 1.22
CA GLY A 194 -13.82 15.04 1.64
C GLY A 194 -12.61 14.16 1.96
N SER A 195 -12.12 14.25 3.20
CA SER A 195 -10.92 13.52 3.64
C SER A 195 -11.09 11.99 3.64
N GLN A 196 -12.31 11.48 3.84
CA GLN A 196 -12.59 10.05 3.77
C GLN A 196 -12.48 9.55 2.32
N LEU A 197 -13.08 10.27 1.39
CA LEU A 197 -12.99 9.98 -0.04
C LEU A 197 -11.53 10.03 -0.52
N SER A 198 -10.81 11.10 -0.16
CA SER A 198 -9.38 11.26 -0.47
C SER A 198 -8.54 10.12 0.12
N MET A 199 -8.79 9.73 1.38
CA MET A 199 -8.13 8.59 2.01
C MET A 199 -8.38 7.29 1.26
N LEU A 200 -9.62 7.03 0.86
CA LEU A 200 -9.99 5.81 0.14
C LEU A 200 -9.34 5.78 -1.24
N LEU A 201 -9.39 6.88 -1.98
CA LEU A 201 -8.80 7.00 -3.32
C LEU A 201 -7.29 6.83 -3.29
N ARG A 202 -6.61 7.46 -2.32
CA ARG A 202 -5.17 7.35 -2.13
C ARG A 202 -4.73 5.95 -1.71
N ARG A 203 -5.44 5.31 -0.78
CA ARG A 203 -5.04 4.00 -0.24
C ARG A 203 -5.46 2.85 -1.14
N GLN A 204 -6.66 2.90 -1.69
CA GLN A 204 -7.26 1.83 -2.47
C GLN A 204 -8.01 2.36 -3.72
N PRO A 205 -7.28 2.92 -4.70
CA PRO A 205 -7.89 3.51 -5.90
C PRO A 205 -8.74 2.53 -6.73
N ARG A 206 -8.46 1.21 -6.64
CA ARG A 206 -9.18 0.20 -7.40
C ARG A 206 -10.68 0.12 -7.08
N ILE A 207 -11.12 0.56 -5.89
CA ILE A 207 -12.54 0.62 -5.51
C ILE A 207 -13.33 1.48 -6.51
N PHE A 208 -12.75 2.60 -6.93
CA PHE A 208 -13.39 3.54 -7.84
C PHE A 208 -13.52 3.03 -9.28
N ARG A 209 -12.92 1.88 -9.60
CA ARG A 209 -13.06 1.22 -10.91
C ARG A 209 -13.98 -0.01 -10.86
N LEU A 210 -14.48 -0.39 -9.69
CA LEU A 210 -15.45 -1.48 -9.57
C LEU A 210 -16.69 -1.22 -10.41
N ARG A 211 -17.36 -2.29 -10.84
CA ARG A 211 -18.73 -2.15 -11.37
C ARG A 211 -19.60 -1.56 -10.26
N GLU A 212 -20.55 -0.72 -10.64
CA GLU A 212 -21.41 -0.02 -9.68
C GLU A 212 -22.12 -1.00 -8.74
N SER A 213 -22.66 -2.10 -9.28
CA SER A 213 -23.28 -3.17 -8.47
C SER A 213 -22.32 -3.77 -7.44
N THR A 214 -21.06 -4.00 -7.80
CA THR A 214 -20.04 -4.51 -6.86
C THR A 214 -19.73 -3.49 -5.76
N LEU A 215 -19.65 -2.20 -6.11
CA LEU A 215 -19.44 -1.14 -5.12
C LEU A 215 -20.62 -1.02 -4.17
N ARG A 216 -21.85 -1.08 -4.69
CA ARG A 216 -23.08 -1.08 -3.90
C ARG A 216 -23.17 -2.27 -2.96
N ASN A 217 -22.84 -3.47 -3.44
CA ASN A 217 -22.80 -4.67 -2.59
C ASN A 217 -21.79 -4.53 -1.46
N LEU A 218 -20.62 -3.92 -1.73
CA LEU A 218 -19.60 -3.67 -0.71
C LEU A 218 -20.09 -2.71 0.39
N VAL A 219 -20.82 -1.66 0.00
CA VAL A 219 -21.42 -0.72 0.95
C VAL A 219 -22.55 -1.41 1.72
N SER A 220 -23.50 -2.06 1.04
CA SER A 220 -24.61 -2.79 1.67
C SER A 220 -24.11 -3.79 2.70
N TRP A 221 -23.11 -4.59 2.34
CA TRP A 221 -22.52 -5.58 3.23
C TRP A 221 -21.97 -4.96 4.52
N ALA A 222 -21.41 -3.74 4.44
CA ALA A 222 -20.94 -3.00 5.60
C ALA A 222 -22.13 -2.47 6.43
N LEU A 223 -23.17 -1.93 5.78
CA LEU A 223 -24.38 -1.46 6.46
C LEU A 223 -25.09 -2.61 7.20
N ASP A 224 -25.20 -3.78 6.58
CA ASP A 224 -25.77 -5.00 7.16
C ASP A 224 -25.02 -5.48 8.41
N ARG A 225 -23.77 -5.03 8.59
CA ARG A 225 -22.92 -5.30 9.77
C ARG A 225 -22.89 -4.17 10.78
N GLY A 226 -23.88 -3.27 10.70
CA GLY A 226 -24.12 -2.24 11.70
C GLY A 226 -23.23 -1.01 11.57
N PHE A 227 -22.66 -0.75 10.39
CA PHE A 227 -22.10 0.57 10.07
C PHE A 227 -23.22 1.50 9.60
N SER A 228 -23.15 2.78 9.97
CA SER A 228 -24.02 3.82 9.43
C SER A 228 -23.29 4.67 8.39
N THR A 229 -24.04 5.33 7.50
CA THR A 229 -23.51 6.31 6.53
C THR A 229 -22.85 7.52 7.21
N ASP A 230 -23.29 7.86 8.42
CA ASP A 230 -22.71 8.95 9.21
C ASP A 230 -21.44 8.53 9.97
N SER A 231 -21.09 7.24 9.93
CA SER A 231 -19.94 6.72 10.66
C SER A 231 -18.63 6.99 9.92
N ARG A 232 -17.67 7.59 10.63
CA ARG A 232 -16.29 7.72 10.13
C ARG A 232 -15.61 6.37 9.86
N MET A 233 -16.13 5.27 10.42
CA MET A 233 -15.58 3.92 10.22
C MET A 233 -16.09 3.22 8.96
N LEU A 234 -17.17 3.69 8.33
CA LEU A 234 -17.72 3.06 7.12
C LEU A 234 -16.67 2.99 6.00
N VAL A 235 -15.97 4.09 5.75
CA VAL A 235 -14.90 4.14 4.73
C VAL A 235 -13.76 3.15 5.03
N HIS A 236 -13.44 2.93 6.31
CA HIS A 236 -12.42 1.97 6.72
C HIS A 236 -12.90 0.53 6.55
N ALA A 237 -14.18 0.26 6.78
CA ALA A 237 -14.79 -1.04 6.52
C ALA A 237 -14.77 -1.39 5.03
N ILE A 238 -15.22 -0.46 4.17
CA ILE A 238 -15.20 -0.61 2.71
C ILE A 238 -13.76 -0.85 2.21
N HIS A 239 -12.79 -0.08 2.71
CA HIS A 239 -11.37 -0.30 2.39
C HIS A 239 -10.92 -1.70 2.80
N THR A 240 -11.15 -2.10 4.06
CA THR A 240 -10.76 -3.43 4.55
C THR A 240 -11.38 -4.54 3.72
N MET A 241 -12.68 -4.46 3.45
CA MET A 241 -13.39 -5.51 2.74
C MET A 241 -12.96 -5.63 1.29
N ASN A 242 -12.65 -4.52 0.61
CA ASN A 242 -12.08 -4.59 -0.73
C ASN A 242 -10.68 -5.24 -0.75
N CYS A 243 -9.94 -5.20 0.37
CA CYS A 243 -8.60 -5.80 0.45
C CYS A 243 -8.64 -7.30 0.75
N LEU A 244 -9.78 -7.85 1.20
CA LEU A 244 -9.87 -9.22 1.69
C LEU A 244 -10.82 -10.04 0.82
N SER A 245 -10.45 -11.29 0.58
CA SER A 245 -11.45 -12.27 0.13
C SER A 245 -12.38 -12.62 1.28
N GLU A 246 -13.61 -13.05 0.98
CA GLU A 246 -14.56 -13.53 1.98
C GLU A 246 -13.96 -14.67 2.82
N LYS A 247 -13.23 -15.59 2.18
CA LYS A 247 -12.50 -16.68 2.86
C LYS A 247 -11.47 -16.15 3.86
N THR A 248 -10.69 -15.14 3.48
CA THR A 248 -9.69 -14.53 4.38
C THR A 248 -10.35 -13.81 5.54
N PHE A 249 -11.44 -13.08 5.28
CA PHE A 249 -12.21 -12.41 6.33
C PHE A 249 -12.77 -13.42 7.34
N LYS A 250 -13.42 -14.48 6.85
CA LYS A 250 -13.98 -15.55 7.70
C LYS A 250 -12.91 -16.24 8.52
N LYS A 251 -11.75 -16.57 7.95
CA LYS A 251 -10.63 -17.16 8.71
C LYS A 251 -10.19 -16.30 9.89
N LYS A 252 -10.08 -14.98 9.68
CA LYS A 252 -9.71 -14.04 10.76
C LYS A 252 -10.81 -13.91 11.81
N TRP A 253 -12.07 -13.97 11.38
CA TRP A 253 -13.21 -14.02 12.29
C TRP A 253 -13.19 -15.26 13.17
N GLU A 254 -13.00 -16.44 12.58
CA GLU A 254 -12.88 -17.71 13.32
C GLU A 254 -11.65 -17.74 14.23
N LEU A 255 -10.53 -17.10 13.83
CA LEU A 255 -9.36 -16.95 14.70
C LEU A 255 -9.71 -16.18 15.97
N LEU A 256 -10.43 -15.05 15.87
CA LEU A 256 -10.88 -14.30 17.05
C LEU A 256 -11.76 -15.18 17.96
N LYS A 257 -12.71 -15.92 17.39
CA LYS A 257 -13.54 -16.86 18.17
C LYS A 257 -12.73 -17.97 18.83
N SER A 258 -11.72 -18.51 18.15
CA SER A 258 -10.82 -19.53 18.73
C SER A 258 -9.97 -18.98 19.88
N CYS A 259 -9.71 -17.67 19.91
CA CYS A 259 -9.10 -16.97 21.04
C CYS A 259 -10.12 -16.66 22.16
N GLY A 260 -11.37 -17.09 21.99
CA GLY A 260 -12.44 -17.02 22.97
C GLY A 260 -13.12 -15.66 23.05
N PHE A 261 -13.18 -14.90 21.95
CA PHE A 261 -14.06 -13.76 21.79
C PHE A 261 -15.45 -14.23 21.32
N SER A 262 -16.52 -13.62 21.85
CA SER A 262 -17.88 -13.91 21.40
C SER A 262 -18.16 -13.36 19.99
N GLU A 263 -19.26 -13.77 19.38
CA GLU A 263 -19.72 -13.22 18.09
C GLU A 263 -19.92 -11.69 18.18
N ASN A 264 -20.48 -11.22 19.31
CA ASN A 264 -20.69 -9.80 19.56
C ASN A 264 -19.38 -9.04 19.78
N ASP A 265 -18.38 -9.65 20.42
CA ASP A 265 -17.05 -9.06 20.56
C ASP A 265 -16.40 -8.90 19.19
N CYS A 266 -16.44 -9.94 18.35
CA CYS A 266 -15.89 -9.90 17.00
C CYS A 266 -16.55 -8.77 16.17
N ALA A 267 -17.87 -8.65 16.23
CA ALA A 267 -18.62 -7.58 15.58
C ALA A 267 -18.25 -6.19 16.12
N THR A 268 -18.07 -6.05 17.43
CA THR A 268 -17.65 -4.80 18.06
C THR A 268 -16.23 -4.42 17.65
N MET A 269 -15.31 -5.38 17.65
CA MET A 269 -13.93 -5.19 17.22
C MET A 269 -13.86 -4.75 15.76
N PHE A 270 -14.64 -5.40 14.88
CA PHE A 270 -14.69 -5.05 13.46
C PHE A 270 -15.27 -3.65 13.24
N ARG A 271 -16.35 -3.27 13.93
CA ARG A 271 -16.97 -1.94 13.82
C ARG A 271 -16.06 -0.82 14.30
N LYS A 272 -15.30 -1.06 15.38
CA LYS A 272 -14.37 -0.07 15.95
C LYS A 272 -13.04 0.02 15.20
N ALA A 273 -12.53 -1.09 14.69
CA ALA A 273 -11.26 -1.13 13.97
C ALA A 273 -11.33 -2.10 12.78
N PRO A 274 -11.99 -1.73 11.66
CA PRO A 274 -12.01 -2.58 10.48
C PRO A 274 -10.61 -2.89 9.96
N GLY A 275 -9.65 -1.97 10.17
CA GLY A 275 -8.26 -2.15 9.81
C GLY A 275 -7.57 -3.33 10.48
N LEU A 276 -8.08 -3.81 11.63
CA LEU A 276 -7.54 -4.98 12.34
C LEU A 276 -7.50 -6.21 11.44
N PHE A 277 -8.54 -6.42 10.62
CA PHE A 277 -8.64 -7.59 9.75
C PHE A 277 -7.63 -7.56 8.59
N ARG A 278 -6.88 -6.47 8.40
CA ARG A 278 -5.80 -6.39 7.40
C ARG A 278 -4.43 -6.82 7.96
N VAL A 279 -4.27 -7.02 9.27
CA VAL A 279 -3.01 -7.56 9.83
C VAL A 279 -2.91 -9.07 9.57
N SER A 280 -1.71 -9.66 9.68
CA SER A 280 -1.55 -11.12 9.52
C SER A 280 -2.25 -11.91 10.64
N GLU A 281 -2.61 -13.17 10.36
CA GLU A 281 -3.19 -14.06 11.38
C GLU A 281 -2.20 -14.27 12.55
N GLU A 282 -0.93 -14.49 12.22
CA GLU A 282 0.19 -14.57 13.16
C GLU A 282 0.23 -13.37 14.13
N LYS A 283 0.26 -12.15 13.57
CA LYS A 283 0.34 -10.92 14.35
C LYS A 283 -0.88 -10.76 15.25
N LEU A 284 -2.07 -11.09 14.74
CA LEU A 284 -3.31 -11.01 15.51
C LEU A 284 -3.26 -11.97 16.71
N LYS A 285 -2.85 -13.22 16.48
CA LYS A 285 -2.73 -14.25 17.52
C LYS A 285 -1.71 -13.85 18.59
N LEU A 286 -0.50 -13.47 18.19
CA LEU A 286 0.56 -13.03 19.12
C LEU A 286 0.13 -11.82 19.93
N GLY A 287 -0.56 -10.86 19.30
CA GLY A 287 -1.08 -9.69 20.00
C GLY A 287 -2.10 -10.06 21.07
N ILE A 288 -3.05 -10.92 20.73
CA ILE A 288 -4.08 -11.38 21.67
C ILE A 288 -3.45 -12.14 22.84
N GLU A 289 -2.53 -13.06 22.54
CA GLU A 289 -1.80 -13.84 23.54
C GLU A 289 -1.02 -12.92 24.50
N PHE A 290 -0.31 -11.92 23.96
CA PHE A 290 0.40 -10.95 24.78
C PHE A 290 -0.55 -10.20 25.72
N PHE A 291 -1.62 -9.59 25.20
CA PHE A 291 -2.51 -8.77 26.03
C PHE A 291 -3.26 -9.58 27.08
N ILE A 292 -3.78 -10.76 26.73
CA ILE A 292 -4.53 -11.61 27.67
C ILE A 292 -3.60 -12.31 28.66
N ASN A 293 -2.54 -12.96 28.17
CA ASN A 293 -1.73 -13.85 29.00
C ASN A 293 -0.57 -13.14 29.69
N ALA A 294 0.15 -12.27 28.99
CA ALA A 294 1.31 -11.58 29.55
C ALA A 294 0.90 -10.30 30.29
N ALA A 295 0.12 -9.43 29.66
CA ALA A 295 -0.33 -8.16 30.24
C ALA A 295 -1.59 -8.28 31.11
N LYS A 296 -2.20 -9.47 31.19
CA LYS A 296 -3.36 -9.79 32.05
C LYS A 296 -4.59 -8.91 31.81
N PHE A 297 -4.82 -8.49 30.57
CA PHE A 297 -6.03 -7.74 30.22
C PHE A 297 -7.24 -8.68 30.17
N ASN A 298 -8.38 -8.20 30.66
CA ASN A 298 -9.65 -8.85 30.37
C ASN A 298 -9.94 -8.74 28.86
N LYS A 299 -10.48 -9.81 28.27
CA LYS A 299 -10.96 -9.85 26.89
C LYS A 299 -11.89 -8.69 26.55
N ASP A 300 -12.76 -8.28 27.48
CA ASP A 300 -13.68 -7.15 27.27
C ASP A 300 -12.93 -5.84 26.99
N VAL A 301 -11.77 -5.65 27.62
CA VAL A 301 -10.90 -4.48 27.40
C VAL A 301 -10.28 -4.55 26.00
N VAL A 302 -9.82 -5.72 25.57
CA VAL A 302 -9.25 -5.93 24.24
C VAL A 302 -10.32 -5.75 23.15
N ALA A 303 -11.53 -6.28 23.38
CA ALA A 303 -12.66 -6.17 22.45
C ALA A 303 -13.17 -4.72 22.32
N SER A 304 -13.14 -3.95 23.41
CA SER A 304 -13.52 -2.54 23.41
C SER A 304 -12.45 -1.61 22.81
N HIS A 305 -11.18 -2.05 22.76
CA HIS A 305 -10.02 -1.32 22.24
C HIS A 305 -9.22 -2.15 21.20
N PRO A 306 -9.84 -2.59 20.10
CA PRO A 306 -9.22 -3.51 19.14
C PRO A 306 -7.99 -2.94 18.41
N PHE A 307 -7.81 -1.62 18.40
CA PHE A 307 -6.67 -0.96 17.77
C PHE A 307 -5.33 -1.32 18.43
N LEU A 308 -5.32 -1.76 19.70
CA LEU A 308 -4.13 -2.22 20.41
C LEU A 308 -3.42 -3.36 19.67
N LEU A 309 -4.20 -4.24 19.04
CA LEU A 309 -3.71 -5.38 18.27
C LEU A 309 -3.10 -4.99 16.92
N MET A 310 -3.21 -3.71 16.54
CA MET A 310 -2.63 -3.18 15.30
C MET A 310 -1.21 -2.61 15.52
N TYR A 311 -0.84 -2.27 16.75
CA TYR A 311 0.50 -1.77 17.07
C TYR A 311 1.60 -2.80 16.82
N SER A 312 2.84 -2.34 16.62
CA SER A 312 4.00 -3.24 16.59
C SER A 312 4.23 -3.79 17.99
N LEU A 313 4.26 -5.12 18.13
CA LEU A 313 4.58 -5.73 19.43
C LEU A 313 6.02 -5.43 19.80
N GLU A 314 6.93 -5.60 18.84
CA GLU A 314 8.37 -5.46 19.03
C GLU A 314 8.79 -4.01 19.26
N ASP A 315 8.28 -3.07 18.45
CA ASP A 315 8.76 -1.68 18.49
C ASP A 315 7.97 -0.81 19.46
N ARG A 316 6.74 -1.19 19.82
CA ARG A 316 5.85 -0.33 20.64
C ARG A 316 5.33 -1.03 21.88
N VAL A 317 4.64 -2.15 21.75
CA VAL A 317 3.88 -2.72 22.87
C VAL A 317 4.81 -3.26 23.95
N ILE A 318 5.74 -4.15 23.59
CA ILE A 318 6.65 -4.81 24.54
C ILE A 318 7.63 -3.79 25.18
N PRO A 319 8.30 -2.89 24.42
CA PRO A 319 9.17 -1.88 25.01
C PRO A 319 8.46 -1.02 26.05
N ARG A 320 7.27 -0.52 25.73
CA ARG A 320 6.48 0.32 26.66
C ARG A 320 5.94 -0.48 27.84
N TYR A 321 5.60 -1.76 27.64
CA TYR A 321 5.20 -2.65 28.72
C TYR A 321 6.32 -2.84 29.75
N ARG A 322 7.56 -3.07 29.31
CA ARG A 322 8.72 -3.25 30.20
C ARG A 322 8.96 -2.01 31.07
N VAL A 323 8.96 -0.83 30.47
CA VAL A 323 9.05 0.46 31.19
C VAL A 323 7.95 0.56 32.25
N MET A 324 6.72 0.23 31.88
CA MET A 324 5.59 0.25 32.82
C MET A 324 5.73 -0.76 33.97
N GLN A 325 6.32 -1.93 33.73
CA GLN A 325 6.60 -2.90 34.80
C GLN A 325 7.63 -2.37 35.80
N ILE A 326 8.69 -1.68 35.34
CA ILE A 326 9.71 -1.08 36.21
C ILE A 326 9.10 0.08 37.03
N ILE A 327 8.35 0.97 36.38
CA ILE A 327 7.65 2.07 37.06
C ILE A 327 6.72 1.54 38.16
N LYS A 328 6.01 0.43 37.88
CA LYS A 328 5.10 -0.22 38.84
C LYS A 328 5.86 -0.91 39.98
N SER A 329 6.94 -1.64 39.69
CA SER A 329 7.72 -2.34 40.71
C SER A 329 8.39 -1.37 41.69
N LYS A 330 8.87 -0.23 41.19
CA LYS A 330 9.48 0.85 41.98
C LYS A 330 8.47 1.82 42.58
N ARG A 331 7.17 1.68 42.29
CA ARG A 331 6.08 2.54 42.77
C ARG A 331 6.30 4.04 42.46
N LEU A 332 6.87 4.34 41.29
CA LEU A 332 7.23 5.72 40.90
C LEU A 332 6.01 6.61 40.61
N LEU A 333 4.81 6.03 40.49
CA LEU A 333 3.56 6.74 40.27
C LEU A 333 2.60 6.59 41.45
N LYS A 334 2.07 7.72 41.94
CA LYS A 334 1.02 7.76 42.97
C LYS A 334 -0.32 7.18 42.49
N LYS A 335 -0.58 7.22 41.17
CA LYS A 335 -1.74 6.65 40.52
C LYS A 335 -1.30 5.88 39.28
N ASP A 336 -1.71 4.62 39.19
CA ASP A 336 -1.46 3.79 38.02
C ASP A 336 -2.02 4.48 36.76
N ARG A 337 -1.13 4.83 35.84
CA ARG A 337 -1.52 5.26 34.50
C ARG A 337 -1.94 4.03 33.71
N SER A 338 -3.08 4.11 33.03
CA SER A 338 -3.56 3.00 32.19
C SER A 338 -2.52 2.68 31.12
N PHE A 339 -2.14 1.41 31.00
CA PHE A 339 -1.23 0.96 29.94
C PHE A 339 -1.77 1.27 28.54
N LEU A 340 -3.10 1.31 28.38
CA LEU A 340 -3.76 1.76 27.14
C LEU A 340 -3.34 3.18 26.75
N TYR A 341 -3.37 4.10 27.71
CA TYR A 341 -2.98 5.50 27.50
C TYR A 341 -1.51 5.61 27.06
N ILE A 342 -0.64 4.81 27.68
CA ILE A 342 0.79 4.78 27.35
C ILE A 342 1.05 4.25 25.94
N LEU A 343 0.25 3.30 25.45
CA LEU A 343 0.37 2.77 24.09
C LEU A 343 -0.07 3.78 23.01
N ASP A 344 -1.01 4.66 23.35
CA ASP A 344 -1.56 5.66 22.44
C ASP A 344 -0.64 6.87 22.23
N GLN A 345 0.28 7.13 23.17
CA GLN A 345 1.24 8.23 23.07
C GLN A 345 2.09 8.13 21.80
N THR A 346 2.44 9.29 21.25
CA THR A 346 3.50 9.41 20.24
C THR A 346 4.85 9.00 20.83
N GLU A 347 5.88 8.93 19.97
CA GLU A 347 7.22 8.61 20.44
C GLU A 347 7.77 9.72 21.35
N ILE A 348 7.58 10.97 20.93
CA ILE A 348 8.04 12.15 21.65
C ILE A 348 7.38 12.23 23.04
N GLU A 349 6.06 12.13 23.09
CA GLU A 349 5.31 12.18 24.37
C GLU A 349 5.70 11.04 25.32
N PHE A 350 6.03 9.85 24.79
CA PHE A 350 6.44 8.72 25.61
C PHE A 350 7.86 8.90 26.17
N LEU A 351 8.78 9.45 25.37
CA LEU A 351 10.13 9.79 25.85
C LEU A 351 10.09 10.94 26.89
N GLU A 352 9.24 11.94 26.67
CA GLU A 352 8.97 12.99 27.66
C GLU A 352 8.28 12.46 28.93
N PHE A 353 7.51 11.38 28.81
CA PHE A 353 6.96 10.71 29.98
C PHE A 353 8.07 10.02 30.78
N ILE A 354 9.01 9.34 30.12
CA ILE A 354 10.17 8.71 30.77
C ILE A 354 11.06 9.75 31.45
N SER A 355 11.31 10.90 30.81
CA SER A 355 12.20 11.94 31.36
C SER A 355 11.73 12.59 32.67
N ARG A 356 10.47 12.39 33.05
CA ARG A 356 9.92 12.88 34.33
C ARG A 356 10.43 12.10 35.54
N PHE A 357 10.96 10.90 35.33
CA PHE A 357 11.54 10.06 36.38
C PHE A 357 13.05 10.29 36.42
N THR A 358 13.49 11.48 36.86
CA THR A 358 14.88 11.92 36.78
C THR A 358 15.88 10.92 37.34
N ASP A 359 15.52 10.27 38.44
CA ASP A 359 16.41 9.36 39.17
C ASP A 359 16.47 7.96 38.53
N ASP A 360 15.49 7.60 37.70
CA ASP A 360 15.35 6.29 37.06
C ASP A 360 15.45 6.34 35.53
N VAL A 361 15.65 7.53 34.96
CA VAL A 361 15.51 7.78 33.51
C VAL A 361 16.41 6.88 32.67
N GLU A 362 17.64 6.64 33.11
CA GLU A 362 18.61 5.80 32.39
C GLU A 362 18.14 4.34 32.31
N GLU A 363 17.71 3.78 33.44
CA GLU A 363 17.19 2.41 33.49
C GLU A 363 15.93 2.25 32.63
N LEU A 364 15.01 3.21 32.71
CA LEU A 364 13.78 3.20 31.89
C LEU A 364 14.10 3.29 30.39
N LEU A 365 15.09 4.10 30.00
CA LEU A 365 15.54 4.19 28.60
C LEU A 365 16.24 2.91 28.13
N ILE A 366 17.04 2.26 28.98
CA ILE A 366 17.66 0.97 28.68
C ILE A 366 16.57 -0.09 28.46
N ALA A 367 15.59 -0.17 29.37
CA ALA A 367 14.48 -1.11 29.25
C ALA A 367 13.65 -0.88 27.98
N TYR A 368 13.45 0.38 27.61
CA TYR A 368 12.78 0.76 26.37
C TYR A 368 13.56 0.31 25.13
N LYS A 369 14.88 0.57 25.10
CA LYS A 369 15.75 0.27 23.96
C LYS A 369 16.31 -1.16 23.94
N ALA A 370 15.98 -2.00 24.91
CA ALA A 370 16.51 -3.35 25.02
C ALA A 370 16.27 -4.26 23.79
N HIS A 371 15.34 -3.91 22.90
CA HIS A 371 15.10 -4.62 21.64
C HIS A 371 16.02 -4.18 20.49
N LEU A 372 16.72 -3.04 20.62
CA LEU A 372 17.67 -2.51 19.64
C LEU A 372 19.08 -3.08 19.81
N PHE A 373 19.34 -3.74 20.94
CA PHE A 373 20.58 -4.44 21.22
C PHE A 373 20.27 -5.94 21.26
N PRO A 374 20.50 -6.68 20.17
CA PRO A 374 20.50 -8.13 20.25
C PRO A 374 21.52 -8.52 21.31
N THR A 375 21.09 -9.20 22.38
CA THR A 375 22.02 -9.77 23.35
C THR A 375 22.87 -10.80 22.62
N SER A 376 24.11 -10.42 22.27
CA SER A 376 25.16 -11.35 21.87
C SER A 376 25.59 -12.12 23.12
N SER A 377 24.87 -13.18 23.47
CA SER A 377 25.31 -14.09 24.53
C SER A 377 24.70 -15.48 24.36
N SER A 378 25.36 -16.32 23.55
CA SER A 378 25.36 -17.78 23.74
C SER A 378 26.52 -18.40 22.96
N SER A 379 27.73 -18.20 23.45
CA SER A 379 28.90 -19.05 23.19
C SER A 379 29.84 -18.88 24.37
N GLU A 380 30.38 -19.99 24.88
CA GLU A 380 31.08 -20.16 26.17
C GLU A 380 30.06 -20.44 27.30
N GLU A 381 29.96 -21.63 27.90
CA GLU A 381 30.99 -22.60 28.25
C GLU A 381 30.48 -24.04 28.04
N ALA A 382 31.32 -24.87 27.42
CA ALA A 382 31.31 -26.32 27.57
C ALA A 382 32.75 -26.74 27.86
N THR A 383 32.99 -27.10 29.12
CA THR A 383 34.05 -28.04 29.53
C THR A 383 33.36 -29.15 30.30
#